data_AF-A0AA39MFR1-F1
#
_entry.id   AF-A0AA39MFR1-F1
#
_cell.length_a   1.000
_cell.length_b   1.000
_cell.length_c   1.000
_cell.angle_alpha   90.00
_cell.angle_beta   90.00
_cell.angle_gamma   90.00
#
_symmetry.space_group_name_H-M   'P 1'
#
loop_
_entity.id
_entity.type
_entity.pdbx_description
1 polymer ?
#
loop_
_entity_poly.entity_id
_entity_poly.type
_entity_poly.pdbx_seq_one_letter_code
_entity_poly.pdbx_strand_id
1 'polypeptide(L)' 'MPGHAKSNLKKCQITHKCHDQLMEKAVIAHKNELAKLPGAPQKDARKICKDFEAVYQRETGKEISLSYNT' A
#
# COMPACT_ATOMS: atom_id res chain seq x y z
N MET A 1 23.38 -18.46 20.45
CA MET A 1 23.06 -17.12 20.99
C MET A 1 21.64 -16.78 20.60
N PRO A 2 20.69 -16.57 21.55
CA PRO A 2 19.32 -16.23 21.19
C PRO A 2 19.30 -14.84 20.55
N GLY A 3 18.60 -14.74 19.41
CA GLY A 3 18.65 -13.62 18.48
C GLY A 3 18.26 -12.28 19.12
N HIS A 4 19.08 -11.27 18.88
CA HIS A 4 18.77 -9.89 19.26
C HIS A 4 17.48 -9.42 18.57
N ALA A 5 16.52 -8.94 19.37
CA ALA A 5 15.37 -8.24 18.84
C ALA A 5 15.82 -7.06 17.96
N LYS A 6 15.19 -6.91 16.79
CA LYS A 6 15.52 -5.84 15.83
C LYS A 6 15.39 -4.47 16.52
N SER A 7 16.37 -3.59 16.29
CA SER A 7 16.31 -2.20 16.74
C SER A 7 15.08 -1.50 16.15
N ASN A 8 14.59 -0.47 16.85
CA ASN A 8 13.45 0.32 16.39
C ASN A 8 13.68 0.92 14.99
N LEU A 9 14.93 1.35 14.70
CA LEU A 9 15.32 1.82 13.37
C LEU A 9 15.08 0.77 12.28
N LYS A 10 15.52 -0.48 12.49
CA LYS A 10 15.30 -1.56 11.53
C LYS A 10 13.82 -1.90 11.37
N LYS A 11 13.03 -1.80 12.44
CA LYS A 11 11.58 -1.98 12.37
C LYS A 11 10.92 -0.90 11.50
N CYS A 12 11.28 0.38 11.71
CA CYS A 12 10.80 1.48 10.87
C CYS A 12 11.21 1.32 9.40
N GLN A 13 12.47 0.96 9.12
CA GLN A 13 12.91 0.72 7.73
C GLN A 13 12.09 -0.37 7.04
N ILE A 14 11.72 -1.43 7.75
CA ILE A 14 10.87 -2.49 7.21
C ILE A 14 9.46 -1.98 6.93
N THR A 15 8.86 -1.21 7.85
CA THR A 15 7.51 -0.66 7.65
C THR A 15 7.47 0.32 6.48
N HIS A 16 8.49 1.19 6.33
CA HIS A 16 8.62 2.09 5.18
C HIS A 16 8.75 1.30 3.88
N LYS A 17 9.61 0.28 3.81
CA LYS A 17 9.74 -0.56 2.61
C LYS A 17 8.42 -1.25 2.25
N CYS A 18 7.68 -1.77 3.22
CA CYS A 18 6.38 -2.38 2.97
C CYS A 18 5.36 -1.36 2.45
N HIS A 19 5.35 -0.15 3.03
CA HIS A 19 4.52 0.95 2.55
C HIS A 19 4.85 1.29 1.09
N ASP A 20 6.13 1.49 0.76
CA ASP A 20 6.53 1.90 -0.59
C ASP A 20 6.20 0.83 -1.64
N GLN A 21 6.37 -0.45 -1.30
CA GLN A 21 5.99 -1.57 -2.17
C GLN A 21 4.47 -1.63 -2.43
N LEU A 22 3.66 -1.39 -1.40
CA LEU A 22 2.20 -1.32 -1.58
C LEU A 22 1.81 -0.10 -2.43
N MET A 23 2.51 1.00 -2.23
CA MET A 23 2.22 2.23 -2.94
C MET A 23 2.60 2.13 -4.42
N GLU A 24 3.71 1.47 -4.75
CA GLU A 24 4.07 1.14 -6.13
C GLU A 24 2.98 0.30 -6.82
N LYS A 25 2.45 -0.72 -6.15
CA LYS A 25 1.34 -1.53 -6.66
C LYS A 25 0.07 -0.70 -6.87
N ALA A 26 -0.27 0.18 -5.93
CA ALA A 26 -1.42 1.08 -6.04
C ALA A 26 -1.28 2.06 -7.21
N VAL A 27 -0.08 2.60 -7.43
CA VAL A 27 0.22 3.49 -8.58
C VAL A 27 0.09 2.74 -9.91
N ILE A 28 0.59 1.51 -10.00
CA ILE A 28 0.44 0.68 -11.21
C ILE A 28 -1.05 0.43 -11.50
N ALA A 29 -1.83 0.04 -10.47
CA ALA A 29 -3.26 -0.16 -10.61
C ALA A 29 -4.00 1.11 -11.06
N HIS A 30 -3.62 2.27 -10.53
CA HIS A 30 -4.17 3.56 -10.96
C HIS A 30 -3.82 3.87 -12.42
N LYS A 31 -2.57 3.66 -12.84
CA LYS A 31 -2.18 3.85 -14.25
C LYS A 31 -2.97 2.93 -15.19
N ASN A 32 -3.22 1.69 -14.78
CA ASN A 32 -4.05 0.75 -15.55
C ASN A 32 -5.51 1.20 -15.61
N GLU A 33 -6.07 1.77 -14.54
CA GLU A 33 -7.41 2.38 -14.53
C GLU A 33 -7.49 3.59 -15.47
N LEU A 34 -6.46 4.44 -15.51
CA LEU A 34 -6.38 5.58 -16.42
C LEU A 34 -6.22 5.17 -17.88
N ALA A 35 -5.60 4.02 -18.14
CA ALA A 35 -5.46 3.46 -19.49
C ALA A 35 -6.78 2.85 -20.01
N LYS A 36 -7.83 2.73 -19.19
CA LYS A 36 -9.14 2.28 -19.65
C LYS A 36 -9.76 3.30 -20.60
N LEU A 37 -10.53 2.77 -21.57
CA LEU A 37 -11.26 3.58 -22.55
C LEU A 37 -12.13 4.66 -21.86
N PRO A 38 -12.16 5.89 -22.40
CA PRO A 38 -13.03 6.94 -21.89
C PRO A 38 -14.48 6.48 -22.01
N GLY A 39 -15.17 6.33 -20.87
CA GLY A 39 -16.53 5.79 -20.77
C GLY A 39 -16.66 4.53 -19.92
N ALA A 40 -15.54 3.85 -19.59
CA ALA A 40 -15.55 2.80 -18.58
C ALA A 40 -15.61 3.41 -17.16
N PRO A 41 -16.28 2.76 -16.20
CA PRO A 41 -16.24 3.20 -14.81
C PRO A 41 -14.78 3.13 -14.30
N GLN A 42 -14.19 4.30 -14.08
CA GLN A 42 -12.86 4.45 -13.51
C GLN A 42 -12.96 4.46 -11.98
N LYS A 43 -12.09 3.71 -11.32
CA LYS A 43 -11.94 3.81 -9.87
C LYS A 43 -11.11 5.04 -9.51
N ASP A 44 -11.60 5.82 -8.56
CA ASP A 44 -10.85 6.92 -7.97
C ASP A 44 -9.55 6.41 -7.32
N ALA A 45 -8.47 7.19 -7.43
CA ALA A 45 -7.19 6.89 -6.78
C ALA A 45 -7.34 6.53 -5.29
N ARG A 46 -8.23 7.24 -4.58
CA ARG A 46 -8.52 6.99 -3.16
C ARG A 46 -9.14 5.62 -2.91
N LYS A 47 -10.04 5.17 -3.80
CA LYS A 47 -10.64 3.84 -3.72
C LYS A 47 -9.61 2.76 -3.98
N ILE A 48 -8.72 2.97 -4.96
CA ILE A 48 -7.62 2.05 -5.25
C ILE A 48 -6.70 1.91 -4.02
N CYS A 49 -6.28 3.02 -3.40
CA CYS A 49 -5.47 2.97 -2.19
C CYS A 49 -6.18 2.21 -1.06
N LYS A 50 -7.46 2.50 -0.79
CA LYS A 50 -8.24 1.78 0.23
C LYS A 50 -8.40 0.29 -0.06
N ASP A 51 -8.60 -0.08 -1.33
CA ASP A 51 -8.67 -1.49 -1.74
C ASP A 51 -7.35 -2.21 -1.39
N PHE A 52 -6.20 -1.58 -1.63
CA PHE A 52 -4.89 -2.14 -1.28
C PHE A 52 -4.62 -2.16 0.23
N GLU A 53 -5.05 -1.14 0.99
CA GLU A 53 -4.98 -1.14 2.46
C GLU A 53 -5.76 -2.32 3.03
N ALA A 54 -6.99 -2.55 2.54
CA ALA A 54 -7.84 -3.65 2.98
C ALA A 54 -7.26 -5.02 2.62
N VAL A 55 -6.68 -5.17 1.42
CA VAL A 55 -5.99 -6.40 1.02
C VAL A 55 -4.80 -6.67 1.93
N TYR A 56 -3.96 -5.65 2.18
CA TYR A 56 -2.80 -5.81 3.04
C TYR A 56 -3.18 -6.16 4.49
N GLN A 57 -4.24 -5.54 5.01
CA GLN A 57 -4.78 -5.85 6.33
C GLN A 57 -5.29 -7.30 6.39
N ARG A 58 -5.97 -7.80 5.36
CA ARG A 58 -6.40 -9.20 5.31
C ARG A 58 -5.23 -10.19 5.24
N GLU A 59 -4.19 -9.87 4.49
CA GLU A 59 -3.03 -10.76 4.29
C GLU A 59 -2.09 -10.79 5.50
N THR A 60 -1.86 -9.65 6.14
CA THR A 60 -0.83 -9.51 7.19
C THR A 60 -1.39 -9.24 8.58
N GLY A 61 -2.68 -8.95 8.71
CA GLY A 61 -3.33 -8.53 9.95
C GLY A 61 -2.90 -7.14 10.43
N LYS A 62 -2.17 -6.38 9.61
CA LYS A 62 -1.62 -5.08 9.96
C LYS A 62 -2.28 -3.97 9.15
N GLU A 63 -2.62 -2.89 9.84
CA GLU A 63 -3.05 -1.68 9.17
C GLU A 63 -1.85 -0.89 8.64
N ILE A 64 -1.99 -0.45 7.39
CA ILE A 64 -1.12 0.54 6.76
C ILE A 64 -2.03 1.58 6.14
N SER A 65 -1.72 2.86 6.34
CA SER A 65 -2.38 3.96 5.63
C SER A 65 -1.55 4.31 4.41
N LEU A 66 -2.12 4.12 3.23
CA LEU A 66 -1.59 4.57 1.95
C LEU A 66 -2.15 5.95 1.61
N SER A 67 -3.37 6.27 2.02
CA SER A 67 -3.90 7.61 1.83
C SER A 67 -3.25 8.62 2.79
N TYR A 68 -2.62 9.66 2.22
CA TYR A 68 -2.20 10.84 2.97
C TYR A 68 -3.41 11.78 3.02
N ASN A 69 -4.11 11.83 4.15
CA ASN A 69 -4.95 12.98 4.47
C ASN A 69 -3.99 14.13 4.81
N THR A 70 -3.63 14.95 3.83
CA THR A 70 -3.25 16.35 4.11
C THR A 70 -4.52 17.15 4.32
#